data_AF-A0A1I1B0H3-F1
#
_entry.id   AF-A0A1I1B0H3-F1
#
_cell.length_a   1.000
_cell.length_b   1.000
_cell.length_c   1.000
_cell.angle_alpha   90.00
_cell.angle_beta   90.00
_cell.angle_gamma   90.00
#
_symmetry.space_group_name_H-M   'P 1'
#
loop_
_entity.id
_entity.type
_entity.pdbx_description
1 polymer ?
#
loop_
_entity_poly.entity_id
_entity_poly.type
_entity_poly.pdbx_seq_one_letter_code
_entity_poly.pdbx_strand_id
1 'polypeptide(L)' 'MAKVMIRVDDEVSDELLSAFPHLVSSVSHVQTTLTGTVVDQEELQGVINYLASMGVTIVDVLTIPE' A
#
# COMPACT_ATOMS: atom_id res chain seq x y z
N MET A 1 -20.02 -25.54 -3.39
CA MET A 1 -18.69 -25.10 -3.85
C MET A 1 -18.42 -23.75 -3.22
N ALA A 2 -17.28 -23.56 -2.55
CA ALA A 2 -16.99 -22.34 -1.80
C ALA A 2 -15.79 -21.61 -2.44
N LYS A 3 -15.90 -20.29 -2.57
CA LYS A 3 -14.90 -19.41 -3.17
C LYS A 3 -14.18 -18.67 -2.04
N VAL A 4 -12.85 -18.70 -2.04
CA VAL A 4 -12.01 -18.08 -0.98
C VAL A 4 -11.06 -17.08 -1.64
N MET A 5 -10.90 -15.91 -1.01
CA MET A 5 -9.92 -14.87 -1.38
C MET A 5 -9.07 -14.60 -0.14
N ILE A 6 -7.74 -14.77 -0.27
CA ILE A 6 -6.78 -14.58 0.82
C ILE A 6 -5.81 -13.48 0.36
N ARG A 7 -5.64 -12.43 1.17
CA ARG A 7 -4.70 -11.32 0.92
C ARG A 7 -3.59 -11.39 1.98
N VAL A 8 -2.33 -11.35 1.55
CA VAL A 8 -1.14 -11.43 2.41
C VAL A 8 -0.29 -10.19 2.11
N ASP A 9 0.27 -9.57 3.15
CA ASP A 9 1.05 -8.32 3.08
C ASP A 9 2.55 -8.57 2.86
N ASP A 10 2.88 -9.76 2.37
CA ASP A 10 4.24 -10.22 2.14
C ASP A 10 4.30 -11.03 0.83
N GLU A 11 5.47 -11.11 0.24
CA GLU A 11 5.68 -11.80 -1.03
C GLU A 11 5.53 -13.31 -0.83
N VAL A 12 4.45 -13.88 -1.37
CA VAL A 12 4.25 -15.34 -1.31
C VAL A 12 5.21 -15.97 -2.31
N SER A 13 6.31 -16.52 -1.80
CA SER A 13 7.33 -17.21 -2.61
C SER A 13 6.73 -18.31 -3.50
N ASP A 14 7.29 -18.48 -4.70
CA ASP A 14 6.85 -19.48 -5.69
C ASP A 14 6.84 -20.91 -5.15
N GLU A 15 7.71 -21.21 -4.18
CA GLU A 15 7.82 -22.51 -3.53
C GLU A 15 6.53 -22.86 -2.74
N LEU A 16 5.86 -21.87 -2.15
CA LEU A 16 4.62 -22.05 -1.38
C LEU A 16 3.38 -22.10 -2.29
N LEU A 17 3.42 -21.43 -3.45
CA LEU A 17 2.39 -21.51 -4.49
C LEU A 17 2.40 -22.84 -5.25
N SER A 18 3.56 -23.50 -5.32
CA SER A 18 3.70 -24.81 -5.98
C SER A 18 2.81 -25.92 -5.37
N ALA A 19 2.46 -25.81 -4.09
CA ALA A 19 1.58 -26.72 -3.39
C ALA A 19 0.08 -26.57 -3.78
N PHE A 20 -0.28 -25.48 -4.48
CA PHE A 20 -1.66 -25.15 -4.83
C PHE A 20 -1.78 -24.67 -6.29
N PRO A 21 -1.63 -25.58 -7.28
CA PRO A 21 -1.46 -25.25 -8.70
C PRO A 21 -2.65 -24.55 -9.39
N HIS A 22 -3.78 -24.39 -8.70
CA HIS A 22 -4.96 -23.68 -9.19
C HIS A 22 -5.10 -22.26 -8.62
N LEU A 23 -4.19 -21.84 -7.74
CA LEU A 23 -4.15 -20.49 -7.18
C LEU A 23 -3.19 -19.64 -8.01
N VAL A 24 -3.66 -18.47 -8.42
CA VAL A 24 -2.84 -17.46 -9.11
C VAL A 24 -2.59 -16.34 -8.10
N SER A 25 -1.31 -16.07 -7.80
CA SER A 25 -0.94 -14.94 -6.95
C SER A 25 -1.22 -13.63 -7.70
N SER A 26 -1.86 -12.68 -7.03
CA SER A 26 -2.00 -11.31 -7.49
C SER A 26 -1.64 -10.42 -6.32
N VAL A 27 -0.42 -9.90 -6.32
CA VAL A 27 0.04 -8.95 -5.33
C VAL A 27 -0.66 -7.63 -5.62
N SER A 28 -1.61 -7.26 -4.76
CA SER A 28 -2.26 -5.95 -4.79
C SER A 28 -2.12 -5.35 -3.41
N HIS A 29 -0.99 -4.64 -3.21
CA HIS A 29 -0.76 -3.82 -2.02
C HIS A 29 -1.93 -2.83 -1.90
N VAL A 30 -2.60 -2.84 -0.75
CA VAL A 30 -3.63 -1.84 -0.44
C VAL A 30 -2.90 -0.54 -0.15
N GLN A 31 -2.66 0.25 -1.18
CA GLN A 31 -2.13 1.60 -1.02
C GLN A 31 -3.27 2.53 -0.61
N THR A 32 -3.02 3.36 0.41
CA THR A 32 -3.92 4.44 0.79
C THR A 32 -3.42 5.72 0.15
N THR A 33 -4.22 6.27 -0.77
CA THR A 33 -3.92 7.56 -1.42
C THR A 33 -4.59 8.68 -0.64
N LEU A 34 -3.80 9.63 -0.15
CA LEU A 34 -4.30 10.88 0.43
C LEU A 34 -4.35 11.94 -0.67
N THR A 35 -5.50 12.60 -0.85
CA THR A 35 -5.67 13.68 -1.82
C THR A 35 -6.40 14.84 -1.14
N GLY A 36 -5.89 16.06 -1.34
CA GLY A 36 -6.42 17.27 -0.74
C GLY A 36 -5.47 18.44 -0.98
N THR A 37 -5.85 19.62 -0.50
CA THR A 37 -4.98 20.80 -0.50
C THR A 37 -4.21 20.89 0.80
N VAL A 38 -2.92 21.19 0.71
CA VAL A 38 -2.08 21.64 1.82
C VAL A 38 -1.85 23.14 1.68
N VAL A 39 -1.91 23.87 2.79
CA VAL A 39 -1.82 25.32 2.85
C VAL A 39 -0.42 25.80 2.47
N ASP A 40 0.61 25.09 2.94
CA ASP A 40 2.01 25.37 2.67
C ASP A 40 2.90 24.13 2.81
N GLN A 41 4.21 24.33 2.66
CA GLN A 41 5.21 23.27 2.79
C GLN A 41 5.42 22.80 4.24
N GLU A 42 5.14 23.65 5.23
CA GLU A 42 5.30 23.30 6.65
C GLU A 42 4.19 22.31 7.07
N GLU A 43 2.96 22.55 6.64
CA GLU A 43 1.84 21.62 6.85
C GLU A 43 2.10 20.25 6.20
N LEU A 44 2.60 20.24 4.94
CA LEU A 44 2.98 19.01 4.26
C LEU A 44 4.04 18.23 5.07
N GLN A 45 5.07 18.91 5.56
CA GLN A 45 6.12 18.28 6.36
C GLN A 45 5.56 17.73 7.67
N GLY A 46 4.59 18.41 8.28
CA GLY A 46 3.86 17.94 9.46
C GLY A 46 3.13 16.62 9.19
N VAL A 47 2.41 16.51 8.07
CA VAL A 47 1.71 15.28 7.67
C VAL A 47 2.69 14.13 7.45
N ILE A 48 3.79 14.37 6.73
CA ILE A 48 4.84 13.37 6.49
C ILE A 48 5.43 12.85 7.80
N ASN A 49 5.80 13.75 8.71
CA ASN A 49 6.36 13.39 10.00
C ASN A 49 5.36 12.59 10.86
N TYR A 50 4.08 12.96 10.81
CA TYR A 50 3.03 12.25 11.53
C TYR A 50 2.85 10.83 11.00
N LEU A 51 2.76 10.64 9.69
CA LEU A 51 2.68 9.32 9.05
C LEU A 51 3.90 8.45 9.39
N ALA A 52 5.10 9.02 9.32
CA ALA A 52 6.34 8.34 9.69
C ALA A 52 6.34 7.92 11.18
N SER A 53 5.84 8.77 12.07
CA SER A 53 5.76 8.48 13.51
C SER A 53 4.82 7.30 13.84
N MET A 54 3.82 7.07 12.99
CA MET A 54 2.89 5.94 13.10
C MET A 54 3.44 4.65 12.46
N GLY A 55 4.64 4.69 11.88
CA GLY A 55 5.21 3.55 11.16
C GLY A 55 4.60 3.33 9.77
N VAL A 56 3.92 4.33 9.20
CA VAL A 56 3.39 4.25 7.84
C VAL A 56 4.52 4.51 6.85
N THR A 57 4.76 3.55 5.95
CA THR A 57 5.72 3.70 4.86
C THR A 57 5.12 4.59 3.76
N ILE A 58 5.72 5.76 3.56
CA ILE A 58 5.36 6.66 2.46
C ILE A 58 6.10 6.19 1.21
N VAL A 59 5.35 5.84 0.18
CA VAL A 59 5.89 5.31 -1.08
C VAL A 59 6.21 6.44 -2.07
N ASP A 60 5.34 7.44 -2.18
CA ASP A 60 5.53 8.59 -3.07
C ASP A 60 4.74 9.82 -2.58
N VAL A 61 5.24 11.02 -2.90
CA VAL A 61 4.55 12.30 -2.70
C VAL A 61 4.59 13.07 -4.02
N LEU A 62 3.42 13.34 -4.60
CA LEU A 62 3.28 14.04 -5.88
C LEU A 62 2.38 15.27 -5.71
N THR A 63 2.84 16.42 -6.18
CA THR A 63 2.01 17.64 -6.25
C THR A 63 1.18 17.59 -7.53
N ILE A 64 -0.15 17.69 -7.42
CA ILE A 64 -1.05 17.77 -8.57
C ILE A 64 -1.17 19.25 -8.98
N PRO A 65 -0.70 19.65 -10.17
CA PRO A 65 -0.96 20.99 -10.70
C PRO A 65 -2.44 21.17 -11.04
N GLU A 66 -2.97 22.40 -10.89
CA GLU A 66 -4.36 22.74 -11.26
C GLU A 66 -4.66 22.56 -12.76
#